data_AF-A0AAU1BHL8-F1
#
_entry.id   AF-A0AAU1BHL8-F1
#
_cell.length_a   1.000
_cell.length_b   1.000
_cell.length_c   1.000
_cell.angle_alpha   90.00
_cell.angle_beta   90.00
_cell.angle_gamma   90.00
#
_symmetry.space_group_name_H-M   'P 1'
#
loop_
_entity.id
_entity.type
_entity.pdbx_description
1 polymer ?
#
loop_
_entity_poly.entity_id
_entity_poly.type
_entity_poly.pdbx_seq_one_letter_code
_entity_poly.pdbx_strand_id
1 'polypeptide(L)'
;MLRTMFKSKIHRATVTQADLHYVGSVTVDAELMEAADLLPGELVHIVDIDNGNRLETYVIEGERGSGVIGINGAAAHLVHPGDLVILISYAQVDDAEARALKPSVVHVDAANRIVELGTDASAPVPGSDQRRSPHARIPAQS
;
A
#
# COMPACT_ATOMS: atom_id res chain seq x y z
N MET A 1 -4.60 -16.84 -20.53
CA MET A 1 -4.16 -15.42 -20.58
C MET A 1 -3.82 -15.01 -19.17
N LEU A 2 -2.68 -14.35 -18.96
CA LEU A 2 -2.33 -13.79 -17.65
C LEU A 2 -2.99 -12.41 -17.48
N ARG A 3 -3.42 -12.09 -16.26
CA ARG A 3 -4.01 -10.81 -15.85
C ARG A 3 -3.17 -10.21 -14.73
N THR A 4 -2.95 -8.90 -14.77
CA THR A 4 -2.39 -8.14 -13.65
C THR A 4 -3.53 -7.71 -12.74
N MET A 5 -3.57 -8.24 -11.51
CA MET A 5 -4.65 -8.04 -10.56
C MET A 5 -4.15 -7.35 -9.30
N PHE A 6 -5.00 -6.52 -8.69
CA PHE A 6 -4.75 -5.92 -7.39
C PHE A 6 -4.54 -7.03 -6.34
N LYS A 7 -3.31 -7.16 -5.82
CA LYS A 7 -2.95 -8.20 -4.86
C LYS A 7 -3.08 -7.68 -3.43
N SER A 8 -2.50 -6.53 -3.13
CA SER A 8 -2.62 -5.94 -1.81
C SER A 8 -2.37 -4.44 -1.77
N LYS A 9 -2.82 -3.77 -0.71
CA LYS A 9 -2.43 -2.40 -0.38
C LYS A 9 -2.21 -2.16 1.10
N ILE A 10 -1.34 -1.20 1.40
CA ILE A 10 -1.31 -0.47 2.66
C ILE A 10 -1.96 0.89 2.40
N HIS A 11 -3.11 1.14 3.02
CA HIS A 11 -3.99 2.26 2.71
C HIS A 11 -3.78 3.43 3.68
N ARG A 12 -3.36 4.59 3.12
CA ARG A 12 -3.11 5.85 3.83
C ARG A 12 -2.02 5.78 4.90
N ALA A 13 -0.91 5.14 4.58
CA ALA A 13 0.26 5.20 5.42
C ALA A 13 0.87 6.61 5.37
N THR A 14 1.40 7.07 6.49
CA THR A 14 2.13 8.34 6.61
C THR A 14 3.60 8.10 6.27
N VAL A 15 4.15 8.87 5.35
CA VAL A 15 5.58 8.82 5.04
C VAL A 15 6.36 9.31 6.25
N THR A 16 7.24 8.47 6.80
CA THR A 16 7.98 8.79 8.04
C THR A 16 9.32 9.44 7.77
N GLN A 17 9.91 9.15 6.61
CA GLN A 17 11.20 9.71 6.19
C GLN A 17 11.32 9.75 4.67
N ALA A 18 12.14 10.67 4.15
CA ALA A 18 12.54 10.69 2.76
C ALA A 18 14.02 11.08 2.65
N ASP A 19 14.81 10.28 1.94
CA ASP A 19 16.24 10.53 1.74
C ASP A 19 16.63 10.40 0.27
N LEU A 20 16.97 11.54 -0.33
CA LEU A 20 17.36 11.66 -1.73
C LEU A 20 18.67 10.93 -2.05
N HIS A 21 19.58 10.79 -1.09
CA HIS A 21 20.90 10.22 -1.30
C HIS A 21 20.93 8.71 -1.10
N TYR A 22 19.82 8.12 -0.66
CA TYR A 22 19.68 6.69 -0.47
C TYR A 22 19.24 5.96 -1.76
N VAL A 23 19.45 4.65 -1.82
CA VAL A 23 19.12 3.84 -3.01
C VAL A 23 17.61 3.87 -3.27
N GLY A 24 17.21 4.24 -4.50
CA GLY A 24 15.81 4.40 -4.90
C GLY A 24 14.99 3.14 -4.64
N SER A 25 14.07 3.22 -3.67
CA SER A 25 13.26 2.13 -3.11
C SER A 25 12.24 2.71 -2.12
N VAL A 26 11.36 1.86 -1.57
CA VAL A 26 10.60 2.19 -0.35
C VAL A 26 10.95 1.23 0.78
N THR A 27 11.34 1.77 1.92
CA THR A 27 11.49 1.00 3.17
C THR A 27 10.14 0.89 3.86
N VAL A 28 9.68 -0.32 4.17
CA VAL A 28 8.37 -0.59 4.78
C VAL A 28 8.58 -1.44 6.02
N ASP A 29 7.93 -1.09 7.13
CA ASP A 29 7.87 -1.92 8.35
C ASP A 29 7.52 -3.39 8.01
N ALA A 30 8.32 -4.34 8.51
CA ALA A 30 8.11 -5.77 8.33
C ALA A 30 6.70 -6.26 8.75
N GLU A 31 6.09 -5.68 9.78
CA GLU A 31 4.73 -6.03 10.22
C GLU A 31 3.69 -5.61 9.17
N LEU A 32 3.87 -4.44 8.54
CA LEU A 32 3.01 -3.98 7.45
C LEU A 32 3.24 -4.79 6.18
N MET A 33 4.49 -5.17 5.89
CA MET A 33 4.80 -6.06 4.77
C MET A 33 4.09 -7.40 4.91
N GLU A 34 4.19 -8.03 6.09
CA GLU A 34 3.53 -9.30 6.38
C GLU A 34 2.01 -9.20 6.24
N ALA A 35 1.40 -8.16 6.82
CA ALA A 35 -0.04 -7.93 6.70
C ALA A 35 -0.51 -7.68 5.26
N ALA A 36 0.33 -7.05 4.45
CA ALA A 36 0.06 -6.76 3.05
C ALA A 36 0.58 -7.84 2.09
N ASP A 37 1.10 -8.98 2.56
CA ASP A 37 1.73 -10.00 1.71
C ASP A 37 2.78 -9.39 0.75
N LEU A 38 3.68 -8.54 1.26
CA LEU A 38 4.77 -7.95 0.48
C LEU A 38 6.09 -8.66 0.75
N LEU A 39 6.85 -8.90 -0.33
CA LEU A 39 8.20 -9.44 -0.23
C LEU A 39 9.27 -8.36 -0.48
N PRO A 40 10.46 -8.46 0.13
CA PRO A 40 11.59 -7.62 -0.24
C PRO A 40 11.89 -7.75 -1.74
N GLY A 41 12.06 -6.62 -2.43
CA GLY A 41 12.25 -6.56 -3.87
C GLY A 41 10.96 -6.63 -4.70
N GLU A 42 9.79 -6.79 -4.09
CA GLU A 42 8.51 -6.79 -4.81
C GLU A 42 8.18 -5.40 -5.36
N LEU A 43 7.66 -5.36 -6.59
CA LEU A 43 7.20 -4.14 -7.22
C LEU A 43 5.96 -3.60 -6.51
N VAL A 44 6.02 -2.32 -6.14
CA VAL A 44 4.90 -1.58 -5.58
C VAL A 44 4.70 -0.26 -6.31
N HIS A 45 3.44 0.13 -6.41
CA HIS A 45 3.07 1.48 -6.79
C HIS A 45 2.85 2.28 -5.52
N ILE A 46 3.41 3.47 -5.46
CA ILE A 46 3.16 4.45 -4.41
C ILE A 46 2.33 5.55 -5.03
N VAL A 47 1.15 5.77 -4.47
CA VAL A 47 0.25 6.84 -4.89
C VAL A 47 0.08 7.80 -3.73
N ASP A 48 0.54 9.02 -3.95
CA ASP A 48 0.51 10.10 -2.97
C ASP A 48 -0.86 10.78 -3.02
N ILE A 49 -1.51 10.86 -1.86
CA ILE A 49 -2.85 11.40 -1.73
C ILE A 49 -2.83 12.93 -1.65
N ASP A 50 -1.76 13.50 -1.10
CA ASP A 50 -1.69 14.92 -0.78
C ASP A 50 -1.28 15.74 -2.00
N ASN A 51 -0.39 15.22 -2.85
CA ASN A 51 0.06 15.90 -4.07
C ASN A 51 -0.33 15.19 -5.38
N GLY A 52 -0.83 13.95 -5.32
CA GLY A 52 -1.30 13.21 -6.49
C GLY A 52 -0.21 12.51 -7.32
N ASN A 53 1.06 12.56 -6.91
CA ASN A 53 2.15 11.87 -7.58
C ASN A 53 1.96 10.35 -7.54
N ARG A 54 2.45 9.68 -8.58
CA ARG A 54 2.38 8.23 -8.74
C ARG A 54 3.72 7.73 -9.21
N LEU A 55 4.27 6.75 -8.50
CA LEU A 55 5.56 6.17 -8.82
C LEU A 55 5.55 4.66 -8.62
N GLU A 56 6.46 3.99 -9.31
CA GLU A 56 6.70 2.55 -9.18
C GLU A 56 8.11 2.35 -8.65
N THR A 57 8.25 1.45 -7.68
CA THR A 57 9.54 1.09 -7.10
C THR A 57 9.45 -0.31 -6.50
N TYR A 58 10.48 -0.71 -5.74
CA TYR A 58 10.51 -1.99 -5.02
C TYR A 58 10.64 -1.78 -3.51
N VAL A 59 10.19 -2.78 -2.75
CA VAL A 59 10.17 -2.75 -1.29
C VAL A 59 11.51 -3.19 -0.69
N ILE A 60 11.94 -2.52 0.37
CA ILE A 60 13.00 -2.94 1.29
C ILE A 60 12.37 -3.14 2.67
N GLU A 61 12.75 -4.23 3.34
CA GLU A 61 12.28 -4.53 4.70
C GLU A 61 12.86 -3.53 5.71
N GLY A 62 11.98 -2.92 6.49
CA GLY A 62 12.30 -2.03 7.60
C GLY A 62 12.22 -2.75 8.95
N GLU A 63 12.60 -2.03 10.01
CA GLU A 63 12.52 -2.56 11.38
C GLU A 63 11.07 -2.88 11.77
N ARG A 64 10.84 -4.07 12.32
CA ARG A 64 9.51 -4.56 12.70
C ARG A 64 8.89 -3.70 13.80
N GLY A 65 7.65 -3.26 13.60
CA GLY A 65 6.87 -2.47 14.56
C GLY A 65 7.30 -1.00 14.65
N SER A 66 8.20 -0.55 13.76
CA SER A 66 8.68 0.83 13.71
C SER A 66 7.66 1.80 13.08
N GLY A 67 6.71 1.28 12.30
CA GLY A 67 5.81 2.06 11.45
C GLY A 67 6.53 2.75 10.28
N VAL A 68 7.76 2.38 9.93
CA VAL A 68 8.53 3.08 8.90
C VAL A 68 7.87 2.97 7.52
N ILE A 69 7.75 4.12 6.85
CA ILE A 69 7.48 4.26 5.42
C ILE A 69 8.49 5.27 4.90
N GLY A 70 9.62 4.76 4.43
CA GLY A 70 10.77 5.56 4.00
C GLY A 70 10.88 5.63 2.48
N ILE A 71 10.77 6.84 1.92
CA ILE A 71 10.87 7.04 0.47
C ILE A 71 12.30 7.45 0.10
N ASN A 72 12.98 6.61 -0.67
CA ASN A 72 14.40 6.77 -0.92
C ASN A 72 14.69 7.21 -2.36
N GLY A 73 15.84 7.86 -2.57
CA GLY A 73 16.38 8.20 -3.87
C GLY A 73 15.53 9.21 -4.63
N ALA A 74 15.42 9.03 -5.95
CA ALA A 74 14.73 9.98 -6.83
C ALA A 74 13.26 10.23 -6.44
N ALA A 75 12.61 9.27 -5.77
CA ALA A 75 11.23 9.41 -5.28
C ALA A 75 11.07 10.48 -4.19
N ALA A 76 12.13 10.79 -3.44
CA ALA A 76 12.12 11.82 -2.38
C ALA A 76 11.90 13.25 -2.91
N HIS A 77 12.04 13.47 -4.23
CA HIS A 77 11.66 14.73 -4.87
C HIS A 77 10.15 14.92 -4.98
N LEU A 78 9.37 13.84 -4.94
CA LEU A 78 7.94 13.82 -5.27
C LEU A 78 7.05 13.46 -4.07
N VAL A 79 7.63 12.90 -3.02
CA VAL A 79 6.94 12.42 -1.83
C VAL A 79 7.76 12.80 -0.61
N HIS A 80 7.12 13.40 0.39
CA HIS A 80 7.78 14.02 1.53
C HIS A 80 7.31 13.44 2.87
N PRO A 81 8.12 13.54 3.94
CA PRO A 81 7.68 13.15 5.27
C PRO A 81 6.41 13.89 5.68
N GLY A 82 5.43 13.14 6.18
CA GLY A 82 4.10 13.63 6.52
C GLY A 82 3.04 13.39 5.44
N ASP A 83 3.43 13.14 4.18
CA ASP A 83 2.48 12.86 3.11
C ASP A 83 1.77 11.52 3.37
N LEU A 84 0.49 11.45 3.01
CA LEU A 84 -0.30 10.23 3.05
C LEU A 84 -0.21 9.50 1.72
N VAL A 85 0.21 8.24 1.76
CA VAL A 85 0.41 7.40 0.58
C VAL A 85 -0.42 6.12 0.66
N ILE A 86 -0.69 5.53 -0.51
CA ILE A 86 -1.15 4.14 -0.62
C ILE A 86 -0.08 3.36 -1.36
N LEU A 87 0.43 2.29 -0.74
CA LEU A 87 1.33 1.34 -1.38
C LEU A 87 0.48 0.20 -1.96
N ILE A 88 0.65 -0.13 -3.23
CA ILE A 88 -0.17 -1.13 -3.94
C ILE A 88 0.75 -2.15 -4.61
N SER A 89 0.52 -3.43 -4.36
CA SER A 89 1.13 -4.53 -5.11
C SER A 89 0.14 -5.18 -6.08
N TYR A 90 0.68 -5.75 -7.16
CA TYR A 90 -0.09 -6.45 -8.17
C TYR A 90 0.51 -7.82 -8.43
N ALA A 91 -0.36 -8.80 -8.71
CA ALA A 91 0.04 -10.14 -9.10
C ALA A 91 -0.30 -10.40 -10.57
N GLN A 92 0.58 -11.07 -11.29
CA GLN A 92 0.25 -11.68 -12.57
C GLN A 92 -0.29 -13.08 -12.31
N VAL A 93 -1.56 -13.30 -12.62
CA VAL A 93 -2.28 -14.55 -12.33
C VAL A 93 -3.04 -15.02 -13.56
N ASP A 94 -3.40 -16.30 -13.62
CA ASP A 94 -4.26 -16.80 -14.70
C ASP A 94 -5.74 -16.36 -14.53
N ASP A 95 -6.60 -16.69 -15.51
CA ASP A 95 -8.01 -16.25 -15.48
C ASP A 95 -8.83 -16.90 -14.36
N ALA A 96 -8.49 -18.13 -13.95
CA ALA A 96 -9.19 -18.83 -12.88
C ALA A 96 -8.81 -18.23 -11.53
N GLU A 97 -7.51 -18.01 -11.31
CA GLU A 97 -6.96 -17.35 -10.14
C GLU A 97 -7.48 -15.91 -10.01
N ALA A 98 -7.49 -15.13 -11.10
CA ALA A 98 -7.98 -13.75 -11.08
C ALA A 98 -9.43 -13.60 -10.59
N ARG A 99 -10.29 -14.59 -10.88
CA ARG A 99 -11.70 -14.59 -10.44
C ARG A 99 -11.87 -14.99 -8.99
N ALA A 100 -10.91 -15.72 -8.43
CA ALA A 100 -10.91 -16.18 -7.05
C ALA A 100 -10.08 -15.29 -6.12
N LEU A 101 -9.21 -14.43 -6.68
CA LEU A 101 -8.28 -13.60 -5.94
C LEU A 101 -9.01 -12.69 -4.95
N LYS A 102 -8.66 -12.82 -3.67
CA LYS A 102 -9.06 -11.93 -2.61
C LYS A 102 -7.85 -11.07 -2.24
N PRO A 103 -7.89 -9.75 -2.45
CA PRO A 103 -6.74 -8.91 -2.14
C PRO A 103 -6.58 -8.73 -0.64
N SER A 104 -5.37 -8.41 -0.18
CA SER A 104 -5.11 -7.98 1.19
C SER A 104 -5.20 -6.46 1.29
N VAL A 105 -6.10 -5.96 2.14
CA VAL A 105 -6.27 -4.52 2.40
C VAL A 105 -5.88 -4.25 3.85
N VAL A 106 -4.80 -3.48 4.03
CA VAL A 106 -4.30 -3.06 5.33
C VAL A 106 -4.62 -1.60 5.54
N HIS A 107 -5.50 -1.28 6.50
CA HIS A 107 -5.74 0.09 6.93
C HIS A 107 -4.87 0.39 8.14
N VAL A 108 -4.27 1.58 8.14
CA VAL A 108 -3.40 2.04 9.23
C VAL A 108 -3.86 3.38 9.81
N ASP A 109 -3.42 3.69 11.04
CA ASP A 109 -3.54 4.99 11.66
C ASP A 109 -2.40 5.95 11.22
N ALA A 110 -2.41 7.18 11.77
CA ALA A 110 -1.38 8.19 11.47
C ALA A 110 0.03 7.83 11.98
N ALA A 111 0.16 6.84 12.87
CA ALA A 111 1.42 6.29 13.33
C ALA A 111 1.77 4.98 12.59
N ASN A 112 1.09 4.69 11.47
CA ASN A 112 1.22 3.50 10.66
C ASN A 112 0.94 2.18 11.41
N ARG A 113 0.14 2.22 12.47
CA ARG A 113 -0.33 0.99 13.15
C ARG A 113 -1.55 0.45 12.45
N ILE A 114 -1.61 -0.87 12.31
CA ILE A 114 -2.75 -1.55 11.69
C ILE A 114 -4.01 -1.32 12.53
N VAL A 115 -5.07 -0.82 11.89
CA VAL A 115 -6.39 -0.64 12.52
C VAL A 115 -7.42 -1.62 11.99
N GLU A 116 -7.27 -2.09 10.75
CA GLU A 116 -8.14 -3.11 10.14
C GLU A 116 -7.40 -3.87 9.05
N LEU A 117 -7.69 -5.17 8.98
CA LEU A 117 -7.31 -6.04 7.87
C LEU A 117 -8.59 -6.51 7.18
N GLY A 118 -8.62 -6.45 5.85
CA GLY A 118 -9.78 -6.84 5.08
C GLY A 118 -9.45 -7.25 3.65
N THR A 119 -10.49 -7.56 2.88
CA THR A 119 -10.37 -7.94 1.45
C THR A 119 -11.14 -7.03 0.51
N ASP A 120 -11.83 -6.03 1.05
CA ASP A 120 -12.64 -5.11 0.29
C ASP A 120 -11.81 -3.90 -0.17
N ALA A 121 -11.49 -3.86 -1.46
CA ALA A 121 -10.70 -2.79 -2.07
C ALA A 121 -11.28 -1.38 -1.86
N SER A 122 -12.58 -1.28 -1.62
CA SER A 122 -13.32 -0.02 -1.48
C SER A 122 -13.63 0.37 -0.03
N ALA A 123 -13.25 -0.45 0.96
CA ALA A 123 -13.51 -0.14 2.35
C ALA A 123 -12.80 1.16 2.80
N PRO A 124 -13.53 2.11 3.43
CA PRO A 124 -12.90 3.28 4.04
C PRO A 124 -12.11 2.87 5.29
N VAL A 125 -11.17 3.69 5.74
CA VAL A 125 -10.54 3.49 7.06
C VAL A 125 -11.64 3.57 8.14
N PRO A 126 -11.69 2.66 9.11
CA PRO A 126 -12.62 2.75 10.25
C PRO A 126 -12.57 4.11 10.93
N GLY A 127 -13.74 4.71 11.16
CA GLY A 127 -13.84 6.00 11.84
C GLY A 127 -13.37 7.22 11.03
N SER A 128 -13.00 7.06 9.76
CA SER A 128 -12.65 8.18 8.88
C SER A 128 -13.85 8.75 8.10
N ASP A 129 -13.71 9.96 7.58
CA ASP A 129 -14.70 10.60 6.70
C ASP A 129 -14.67 10.07 5.25
N GLN A 130 -13.86 9.04 4.97
CA GLN A 130 -13.76 8.45 3.64
C GLN A 130 -15.08 7.79 3.24
N ARG A 131 -15.44 7.97 1.96
CA ARG A 131 -16.66 7.39 1.40
C ARG A 131 -16.30 6.36 0.36
N ARG A 132 -17.06 5.27 0.36
CA ARG A 132 -17.10 4.33 -0.78
C ARG A 132 -17.56 5.09 -2.01
N SER A 133 -17.07 4.68 -3.18
CA SER A 133 -17.66 5.15 -4.43
C SER A 133 -19.15 4.76 -4.44
N PRO A 134 -20.08 5.69 -4.73
CA PRO A 134 -21.51 5.42 -4.70
C PRO A 134 -21.94 4.38 -5.75
N HIS A 135 -21.05 4.05 -6.70
CA HIS A 135 -21.27 3.06 -7.75
C HIS A 135 -20.49 1.76 -7.53
N ALA A 136 -19.71 1.65 -6.45
CA ALA A 136 -19.03 0.40 -6.10
C ALA A 136 -20.04 -0.59 -5.51
N ARG A 137 -20.01 -1.84 -6.01
CA ARG A 137 -20.74 -2.94 -5.38
C ARG A 137 -19.94 -3.41 -4.17
N ILE A 138 -20.58 -3.53 -3.02
CA ILE A 138 -19.97 -4.14 -1.83
C ILE A 138 -19.84 -5.64 -2.13
N PRO A 139 -18.63 -6.24 -2.03
CA PRO A 139 -18.48 -7.69 -2.11
C PRO A 139 -19.38 -8.35 -1.06
N ALA A 140 -20.11 -9.40 -1.42
CA ALA A 140 -20.93 -10.12 -0.45
C ALA A 140 -20.04 -10.58 0.71
N GLN A 141 -20.42 -10.23 1.94
CA GLN A 141 -19.75 -10.75 3.13
C GLN A 141 -19.98 -12.26 3.16
N SER A 142 -18.91 -13.04 3.02
CA SER A 142 -18.93 -14.50 3.13
C SER A 142 -18.86 -14.93 4.59
#